data_AF-A0A843GY87-F1
#
_entry.id   AF-A0A843GY87-F1
#
_cell.length_a   1.000
_cell.length_b   1.000
_cell.length_c   1.000
_cell.angle_alpha   90.00
_cell.angle_beta   90.00
_cell.angle_gamma   90.00
#
_symmetry.space_group_name_H-M   'P 1'
#
loop_
_entity.id
_entity.type
_entity.pdbx_description
1 polymer ?
#
loop_
_entity_poly.entity_id
_entity_poly.type
_entity_poly.pdbx_seq_one_letter_code
_entity_poly.pdbx_strand_id
1 'polypeptide(L)'
;MSYFDREKNPYGINKNAHYFALMNPICGFGFFADADKHDWVECEIVEDRYKVDDGYKVTLKPLDNNHAYEHFYQEDFISLMKSGHIIEKTDDSLHIKHEEIHIPLTDMVYLVFNGNYVE
;
A
#
# COMPACT_ATOMS: atom_id res chain seq x y z
N MET A 1 4.88 14.29 -36.73
CA MET A 1 4.87 14.43 -35.27
C MET A 1 3.97 13.33 -34.74
N SER A 2 4.54 12.18 -34.36
CA SER A 2 3.78 11.02 -33.89
C SER A 2 3.27 11.24 -32.47
N TYR A 3 2.11 10.67 -32.17
CA TYR A 3 1.30 10.75 -30.96
C TYR A 3 1.98 10.26 -29.64
N PHE A 4 3.31 10.20 -29.58
CA PHE A 4 4.08 9.36 -28.63
C PHE A 4 5.20 10.07 -27.89
N ASP A 5 5.21 11.40 -27.78
CA ASP A 5 5.88 12.03 -26.63
C ASP A 5 4.91 11.97 -25.44
N ARG A 6 4.67 10.76 -24.91
CA ARG A 6 4.09 10.63 -23.57
C ARG A 6 5.15 11.13 -22.59
N GLU A 7 4.80 12.07 -21.73
CA GLU A 7 5.62 12.37 -20.56
C GLU A 7 5.87 11.05 -19.82
N LYS A 8 7.15 10.70 -19.67
CA LYS A 8 7.54 9.56 -18.86
C LYS A 8 7.10 9.84 -17.44
N ASN A 9 6.38 8.89 -16.84
CA ASN A 9 5.85 9.00 -15.48
C ASN A 9 4.94 10.24 -15.32
N PRO A 10 3.78 10.27 -16.01
CA PRO A 10 2.92 11.45 -16.06
C PRO A 10 2.31 11.83 -14.69
N TYR A 11 2.37 10.91 -13.72
CA TYR A 11 1.84 11.08 -12.37
C TYR A 11 2.92 11.37 -11.32
N GLY A 12 4.20 11.44 -11.71
CA GLY A 12 5.30 11.74 -10.79
C GLY A 12 5.51 10.70 -9.68
N ILE A 13 5.17 9.43 -9.95
CA ILE A 13 5.25 8.34 -8.97
C ILE A 13 6.71 8.03 -8.64
N ASN A 14 7.05 7.99 -7.35
CA ASN A 14 8.40 7.71 -6.87
C ASN A 14 8.70 6.20 -6.87
N LYS A 15 9.17 5.68 -8.01
CA LYS A 15 9.48 4.25 -8.17
C LYS A 15 10.54 3.67 -7.22
N ASN A 16 11.31 4.52 -6.54
CA ASN A 16 12.37 4.09 -5.62
C ASN A 16 11.93 4.10 -4.14
N ALA A 17 10.75 4.64 -3.84
CA ALA A 17 10.21 4.64 -2.48
C ALA A 17 9.55 3.29 -2.17
N HIS A 18 9.45 3.02 -0.87
CA HIS A 18 8.55 2.00 -0.36
C HIS A 18 7.21 2.63 -0.02
N TYR A 19 6.19 1.78 0.04
CA TYR A 19 4.81 2.19 0.27
C TYR A 19 4.18 1.28 1.31
N PHE A 20 3.42 1.84 2.24
CA PHE A 20 2.51 1.08 3.08
C PHE A 20 1.17 0.98 2.38
N ALA A 21 0.64 -0.24 2.25
CA ALA A 21 -0.67 -0.49 1.64
C ALA A 21 -1.34 -1.70 2.32
N LEU A 22 -2.67 -1.73 2.24
CA LEU A 22 -3.47 -2.90 2.61
C LEU A 22 -3.35 -3.95 1.52
N MET A 23 -2.76 -5.11 1.83
CA MET A 23 -2.55 -6.19 0.87
C MET A 23 -3.23 -7.47 1.33
N ASN A 24 -3.61 -8.29 0.36
CA ASN A 24 -4.27 -9.57 0.62
C ASN A 24 -3.25 -10.63 1.09
N PRO A 25 -3.45 -11.26 2.26
CA PRO A 25 -2.64 -12.38 2.69
C PRO A 25 -2.93 -13.61 1.82
N ILE A 26 -1.88 -14.35 1.51
CA ILE A 26 -1.92 -15.63 0.81
C ILE A 26 -2.22 -16.70 1.86
N CYS A 27 -3.34 -17.42 1.69
CA CYS A 27 -3.74 -18.50 2.57
C CYS A 27 -3.88 -19.84 1.83
N GLY A 28 -3.50 -20.94 2.51
CA GLY A 28 -3.56 -22.31 1.97
C GLY A 28 -2.43 -22.66 0.99
N PHE A 29 -2.49 -23.85 0.38
CA PHE A 29 -1.51 -24.39 -0.59
C PHE A 29 -1.42 -23.54 -1.89
N GLY A 30 -0.99 -22.29 -1.79
CA GLY A 30 -0.43 -21.48 -2.87
C GLY A 30 -1.36 -20.65 -3.74
N PHE A 31 -2.70 -20.62 -3.54
CA PHE A 31 -3.60 -20.01 -4.53
C PHE A 31 -4.84 -19.26 -4.02
N PHE A 32 -5.10 -19.18 -2.72
CA PHE A 32 -6.26 -18.44 -2.23
C PHE A 32 -5.81 -17.17 -1.52
N ALA A 33 -6.30 -16.02 -2.00
CA ALA A 33 -6.29 -14.78 -1.25
C ALA A 33 -7.56 -14.75 -0.40
N ASP A 34 -7.43 -14.48 0.90
CA ASP A 34 -8.59 -14.23 1.75
C ASP A 34 -9.05 -12.79 1.50
N ALA A 35 -10.03 -12.61 0.61
CA ALA A 35 -10.50 -11.28 0.21
C ALA A 35 -11.13 -10.47 1.36
N ASP A 36 -11.44 -11.09 2.50
CA ASP A 36 -11.99 -10.40 3.66
C ASP A 36 -10.90 -9.99 4.66
N LYS A 37 -9.64 -10.38 4.44
CA LYS A 37 -8.50 -9.99 5.27
C LYS A 37 -7.53 -9.14 4.48
N HIS A 38 -7.22 -7.97 5.03
CA HIS A 38 -6.18 -7.11 4.49
C HIS A 38 -5.32 -6.63 5.64
N ASP A 39 -4.02 -6.79 5.48
CA ASP A 39 -3.03 -6.32 6.44
C ASP A 39 -2.24 -5.18 5.84
N TRP A 40 -1.94 -4.18 6.66
CA TRP A 40 -1.01 -3.13 6.27
C TRP A 40 0.38 -3.75 6.19
N VAL A 41 1.03 -3.60 5.04
CA VAL A 41 2.38 -4.12 4.82
C VAL A 41 3.22 -3.12 4.02
N GLU A 42 4.53 -3.21 4.21
CA GLU A 42 5.50 -2.46 3.41
C GLU A 42 5.70 -3.13 2.04
N CYS A 43 5.65 -2.32 0.98
CA CYS A 43 5.70 -2.75 -0.41
C CYS A 43 6.73 -1.94 -1.19
N GLU A 44 7.28 -2.56 -2.23
CA GLU A 44 8.10 -1.91 -3.25
C GLU A 44 7.34 -1.84 -4.59
N ILE A 45 7.67 -0.84 -5.42
CA ILE A 45 7.21 -0.83 -6.82
C ILE A 45 8.13 -1.74 -7.64
N VAL A 46 7.53 -2.70 -8.34
CA VAL A 46 8.24 -3.54 -9.31
C VAL A 46 7.73 -3.30 -10.72
N GLU A 47 8.66 -3.32 -11.68
CA GLU A 47 8.34 -3.03 -13.08
C GLU A 47 8.50 -4.25 -14.00
N ASP A 48 8.39 -5.48 -13.46
CA ASP A 48 8.50 -6.72 -14.24
C ASP A 48 7.40 -6.83 -15.31
N ARG A 49 6.20 -6.32 -14.98
CA ARG A 49 5.02 -6.38 -15.84
C ARG A 49 4.61 -5.03 -16.43
N TYR A 50 4.67 -3.96 -15.63
CA TYR A 50 4.22 -2.63 -16.01
C TYR A 50 5.31 -1.61 -15.66
N LYS A 51 5.78 -0.85 -16.65
CA LYS A 51 6.71 0.26 -16.42
C LYS A 51 5.90 1.49 -15.99
N VAL A 52 6.32 2.15 -14.91
CA VAL A 52 5.70 3.39 -14.43
C VAL A 52 5.79 4.46 -15.53
N ASP A 53 6.89 4.48 -16.29
CA ASP A 53 7.10 5.42 -17.38
C ASP A 53 6.07 5.30 -18.52
N ASP A 54 5.39 4.14 -18.66
CA ASP A 54 4.38 3.92 -19.72
C ASP A 54 3.03 4.62 -19.45
N GLY A 55 2.83 5.12 -18.22
CA GLY A 55 1.63 5.87 -17.83
C GLY A 55 0.37 5.01 -17.66
N TYR A 56 0.50 3.70 -17.44
CA TYR A 56 -0.63 2.76 -17.38
C TYR A 56 -0.93 2.24 -15.98
N LYS A 57 -0.10 1.31 -15.49
CA LYS A 57 -0.27 0.64 -14.20
C LYS A 57 1.01 0.64 -13.40
N VAL A 58 0.86 0.49 -12.09
CA VAL A 58 1.93 0.24 -11.13
C VAL A 58 1.68 -1.11 -10.48
N THR A 59 2.75 -1.85 -10.20
CA THR A 59 2.66 -3.08 -9.41
C THR A 59 3.30 -2.83 -8.05
N LEU A 60 2.51 -2.98 -6.98
CA LEU A 60 3.04 -3.08 -5.63
C LEU A 60 3.32 -4.55 -5.31
N LYS A 61 4.54 -4.81 -4.88
CA LYS A 61 4.98 -6.09 -4.36
C LYS A 61 5.25 -5.95 -2.87
N PRO A 62 4.56 -6.71 -2.01
CA PRO A 62 4.87 -6.77 -0.58
C PRO A 62 6.31 -7.25 -0.35
N LEU A 63 6.99 -6.67 0.64
CA LEU A 63 8.30 -7.17 1.07
C LEU A 63 8.17 -8.51 1.83
N ASP A 64 7.02 -8.74 2.46
CA ASP A 64 6.67 -10.04 3.03
C ASP A 64 6.09 -10.98 1.97
N ASN A 65 6.60 -12.21 1.91
CA ASN A 65 6.19 -13.19 0.90
C ASN A 65 4.82 -13.83 1.20
N ASN A 66 4.18 -13.53 2.33
CA ASN A 66 2.85 -14.04 2.66
C ASN A 66 1.73 -13.20 2.05
N HIS A 67 2.02 -12.22 1.20
CA HIS A 67 1.02 -11.33 0.62
C HIS A 67 1.08 -11.34 -0.91
N ALA A 68 -0.08 -11.23 -1.54
CA ALA A 68 -0.19 -11.20 -2.99
C ALA A 68 0.24 -9.84 -3.56
N TYR A 69 0.64 -9.84 -4.83
CA TYR A 69 1.01 -8.62 -5.54
C TYR A 69 -0.27 -7.90 -5.95
N GLU A 70 -0.23 -6.58 -6.02
CA GLU A 70 -1.38 -5.79 -6.44
C GLU A 70 -1.04 -4.83 -7.56
N HIS A 71 -2.00 -4.62 -8.47
CA HIS A 71 -1.83 -3.81 -9.66
C HIS A 71 -2.85 -2.67 -9.67
N PHE A 72 -2.36 -1.44 -9.73
CA PHE A 72 -3.20 -0.25 -9.73
C PHE A 72 -3.04 0.49 -11.06
N TYR A 73 -4.13 1.05 -11.59
CA TYR A 73 -3.98 2.13 -12.57
C TYR A 73 -3.29 3.32 -11.90
N GLN A 74 -2.46 4.07 -12.62
CA GLN A 74 -1.70 5.16 -12.01
C GLN A 74 -2.61 6.24 -11.39
N GLU A 75 -3.76 6.52 -12.01
CA GLU A 75 -4.77 7.44 -11.48
C GLU A 75 -5.35 6.96 -10.14
N ASP A 76 -5.67 5.67 -10.05
CA ASP A 76 -6.19 5.05 -8.83
C ASP A 76 -5.12 5.06 -7.74
N PHE A 77 -3.89 4.70 -8.09
CA PHE A 77 -2.75 4.71 -7.17
C PHE A 77 -2.57 6.09 -6.52
N ILE A 78 -2.53 7.15 -7.32
CA ILE A 78 -2.43 8.53 -6.82
C ILE A 78 -3.65 8.93 -6.00
N SER A 79 -4.85 8.51 -6.39
CA SER A 79 -6.07 8.80 -5.65
C SER A 79 -6.08 8.11 -4.28
N LEU A 80 -5.58 6.88 -4.20
CA LEU A 80 -5.39 6.13 -2.96
C LEU A 80 -4.30 6.76 -2.08
N MET A 81 -3.22 7.27 -2.66
CA MET A 81 -2.23 8.07 -1.93
C MET A 81 -2.83 9.34 -1.32
N LYS A 82 -3.58 10.10 -2.11
CA LYS A 82 -4.21 11.35 -1.66
C LYS A 82 -5.26 11.14 -0.56
N SER A 83 -5.90 9.98 -0.56
CA SER A 83 -6.91 9.59 0.45
C SER A 83 -6.33 8.83 1.64
N GLY A 84 -5.02 8.57 1.66
CA GLY A 84 -4.35 7.87 2.76
C GLY A 84 -4.51 6.35 2.79
N HIS A 85 -5.01 5.74 1.72
CA HIS A 85 -5.12 4.27 1.59
C HIS A 85 -3.81 3.63 1.12
N ILE A 86 -2.91 4.43 0.55
CA ILE A 86 -1.52 4.08 0.28
C ILE A 86 -0.67 5.21 0.86
N ILE A 87 0.41 4.88 1.56
CA ILE A 87 1.26 5.88 2.21
C ILE A 87 2.69 5.68 1.72
N GLU A 88 3.29 6.70 1.11
CA GLU A 88 4.72 6.67 0.77
C GLU A 88 5.55 6.69 2.05
N LYS A 89 6.49 5.75 2.16
CA LYS A 89 7.44 5.70 3.26
C LYS A 89 8.53 6.75 3.01
N THR A 90 8.52 7.80 3.81
CA THR A 90 9.42 8.95 3.65
C THR A 90 10.69 8.85 4.50
N ASP A 91 10.72 7.96 5.48
CA ASP A 91 11.88 7.67 6.35
C ASP A 91 11.97 6.16 6.62
N ASP A 92 13.19 5.64 6.68
CA ASP A 92 13.47 4.22 6.94
C ASP A 92 13.05 3.78 8.35
N SER A 93 12.96 4.71 9.31
CA SER A 93 12.49 4.41 10.67
C SER A 93 10.99 4.13 10.74
N LEU A 94 10.22 4.57 9.75
CA LEU A 94 8.78 4.39 9.75
C LEU A 94 8.42 2.92 9.63
N HIS A 95 7.53 2.48 10.50
CA HIS A 95 7.00 1.12 10.47
C HIS A 95 5.53 1.12 10.89
N ILE A 96 4.84 0.04 10.52
CA ILE A 96 3.45 -0.16 10.90
C ILE A 96 3.44 -0.71 12.32
N LYS A 97 2.76 -0.02 13.22
CA LYS A 97 2.50 -0.48 14.59
C LYS A 97 1.03 -0.76 14.78
N HIS A 98 0.74 -1.94 15.30
CA HIS A 98 -0.59 -2.31 15.78
C HIS A 98 -0.69 -1.94 17.26
N GLU A 99 -1.70 -1.16 17.62
CA GLU A 99 -1.91 -0.77 19.01
C GLU A 99 -3.38 -0.81 19.38
N GLU A 100 -3.63 -1.30 20.59
CA GLU A 100 -4.94 -1.23 21.24
C GLU A 100 -4.90 -0.09 22.27
N ILE A 101 -5.64 0.98 21.99
CA ILE A 101 -5.68 2.17 22.85
C ILE A 101 -6.96 2.16 23.67
N HIS A 102 -6.80 2.24 24.99
CA HIS A 102 -7.91 2.30 25.94
C HIS A 102 -8.05 3.74 26.45
N ILE A 103 -9.12 4.42 26.03
CA ILE A 103 -9.43 5.78 26.47
C ILE A 103 -10.52 5.72 27.55
N PRO A 104 -10.23 6.05 28.81
CA PRO A 104 -11.25 6.04 29.86
C PRO A 104 -12.32 7.12 29.62
N LEU A 105 -13.59 6.72 29.71
CA LEU A 105 -14.73 7.65 29.76
C LEU A 105 -15.21 7.85 31.20
N THR A 106 -15.11 6.81 32.03
CA THR A 106 -15.35 6.82 33.47
C THR A 106 -14.43 5.79 34.13
N ASP A 107 -14.48 5.66 35.46
CA ASP A 107 -13.66 4.69 36.21
C ASP A 107 -13.93 3.21 35.83
N MET A 108 -15.07 2.92 35.19
CA MET A 108 -15.47 1.56 34.80
C MET A 108 -15.70 1.37 33.30
N VAL A 109 -15.64 2.44 32.49
CA VAL A 109 -15.99 2.41 31.07
C VAL A 109 -14.85 3.02 30.25
N TYR A 110 -14.43 2.30 29.22
CA TYR A 110 -13.34 2.68 28.32
C TYR A 110 -13.80 2.56 26.86
N LEU A 111 -13.33 3.46 26.00
CA LEU A 111 -13.34 3.26 24.57
C LEU A 111 -12.07 2.49 24.19
N VAL A 112 -12.24 1.39 23.48
CA VAL A 112 -11.13 0.60 22.95
C VAL A 112 -11.02 0.89 21.46
N PHE A 113 -9.88 1.44 21.06
CA PHE A 113 -9.53 1.63 19.65
C PHE A 113 -8.50 0.57 19.27
N ASN A 114 -8.84 -0.23 18.27
CA ASN A 114 -7.92 -1.20 17.67
C ASN A 114 -7.58 -0.72 16.26
N GLY A 115 -6.31 -0.44 16.01
CA GLY A 115 -5.90 0.14 14.74
C GLY A 115 -4.42 -0.03 14.44
N ASN A 116 -4.08 0.22 13.18
CA ASN A 116 -2.72 0.33 12.70
C ASN A 116 -2.41 1.80 12.44
N TYR A 117 -1.20 2.24 12.77
CA TYR A 117 -0.70 3.55 12.39
C TYR A 117 0.78 3.46 11.98
N VAL A 118 1.26 4.48 11.28
CA VAL A 118 2.65 4.59 10.80
C VAL A 118 3.39 5.56 11.72
N GLU A 119 4.49 5.11 12.33
CA GLU A 119 5.35 5.87 13.26
C GLU A 119 6.84 5.60 13.02
#